data_AF-A0A6A6JY48-F1
#
_entry.id   AF-A0A6A6JY48-F1
#
_cell.length_a   1.000
_cell.length_b   1.000
_cell.length_c   1.000
_cell.angle_alpha   90.00
_cell.angle_beta   90.00
_cell.angle_gamma   90.00
#
_symmetry.space_group_name_H-M   'P 1'
#
loop_
_entity.id
_entity.type
_entity.pdbx_description
1 polymer ?
#
loop_
_entity_poly.entity_id
_entity_poly.type
_entity_poly.pdbx_seq_one_letter_code
_entity_poly.pdbx_strand_id
1 'polypeptide(L)'
;MAETTATQLADRIDEGAMDVVSPSVADSTATSRLPVTVNKPTPYTFDLGNLCAFDPNPLPRSPDEAALTAIARDAAQALINQLLTTCEAKSTSEGVHLVLPEPITALPREKPIPTEKPPTKWELFAKKKGIKDKKKEGKMVYDEASGEWVPKWGYKGKNKEGENDWLVEVDEKKERETGEAGDARRDSRAARKERVRRNERRQRANERNARKKV
;
A
#
# COMPACT_ATOMS: atom_id res chain seq x y z
N MET A 1 -9.93 20.36 -77.23
CA MET A 1 -8.89 19.37 -76.91
C MET A 1 -7.71 20.11 -76.30
N ALA A 2 -7.54 19.97 -74.99
CA ALA A 2 -6.30 20.29 -74.29
C ALA A 2 -6.31 19.42 -73.03
N GLU A 3 -5.31 18.56 -72.92
CA GLU A 3 -5.21 17.44 -71.99
C GLU A 3 -4.91 17.93 -70.57
N THR A 4 -5.76 17.59 -69.61
CA THR A 4 -5.47 17.71 -68.17
C THR A 4 -4.62 16.52 -67.75
N THR A 5 -3.34 16.75 -67.53
CA THR A 5 -2.38 15.76 -67.05
C THR A 5 -2.68 15.39 -65.59
N ALA A 6 -2.43 14.12 -65.24
CA ALA A 6 -2.78 13.45 -63.98
C ALA A 6 -2.15 14.04 -62.69
N THR A 7 -1.53 15.21 -62.75
CA THR A 7 -0.86 15.89 -61.64
C THR A 7 -1.77 16.85 -60.87
N GLN A 8 -2.93 17.23 -61.40
CA GLN A 8 -3.84 18.19 -60.73
C GLN A 8 -4.82 17.58 -59.71
N LEU A 9 -4.75 16.27 -59.46
CA LEU A 9 -5.60 15.59 -58.47
C LEU A 9 -4.86 15.21 -57.16
N ALA A 10 -3.56 15.47 -57.08
CA ALA A 10 -2.76 15.19 -55.86
C ALA A 10 -2.75 16.36 -54.85
N ASP A 11 -3.02 17.60 -55.30
CA ASP A 11 -2.93 18.81 -54.46
C ASP A 11 -4.18 19.09 -53.60
N ARG A 12 -5.03 18.08 -53.34
CA ARG A 12 -6.26 18.24 -52.54
C ARG A 12 -6.41 17.29 -51.36
N ILE A 13 -5.40 16.47 -51.04
CA ILE A 13 -5.48 15.49 -49.94
C ILE A 13 -4.27 15.62 -48.98
N ASP A 14 -3.81 16.83 -48.71
CA ASP A 14 -2.86 17.05 -47.60
C ASP A 14 -3.25 18.27 -46.76
N GLU A 15 -4.50 18.28 -46.30
CA GLU A 15 -4.89 19.00 -45.09
C GLU A 15 -4.71 18.03 -43.91
N GLY A 16 -3.50 17.96 -43.34
CA GLY A 16 -3.34 17.20 -42.10
C GLY A 16 -1.95 16.70 -41.75
N ALA A 17 -0.89 17.47 -41.94
CA ALA A 17 0.42 17.17 -41.35
C ALA A 17 0.91 18.39 -40.56
N MET A 18 0.86 18.28 -39.22
CA MET A 18 1.57 19.19 -38.33
C MET A 18 3.07 19.00 -38.52
N ASP A 19 3.67 19.83 -39.38
CA ASP A 19 5.12 20.05 -39.39
C ASP A 19 5.51 20.71 -38.06
N VAL A 20 6.09 19.91 -37.17
CA VAL A 20 6.73 20.39 -35.94
C VAL A 20 8.05 21.05 -36.33
N VAL A 21 7.96 22.29 -36.81
CA VAL A 21 9.13 23.17 -36.93
C VAL A 21 9.61 23.47 -35.51
N SER A 22 10.73 22.88 -35.13
CA SER A 22 11.47 23.24 -33.92
C SER A 22 11.89 24.71 -34.02
N PRO A 23 11.45 25.62 -33.12
CA PRO A 23 11.86 27.01 -33.21
C PRO A 23 13.32 27.13 -32.79
N SER A 24 14.16 27.41 -33.78
CA SER A 24 15.53 27.90 -33.63
C SER A 24 15.57 29.12 -32.70
N VAL A 25 16.42 29.05 -31.68
CA VAL A 25 16.61 30.06 -30.64
C VAL A 25 17.50 31.19 -31.18
N ALA A 26 17.02 31.98 -32.15
CA ALA A 26 17.78 33.15 -32.61
C ALA A 26 16.95 34.12 -33.47
N ASP A 27 15.77 34.57 -33.02
CA ASP A 27 15.31 35.96 -33.27
C ASP A 27 13.97 36.22 -32.56
N SER A 28 13.96 37.09 -31.56
CA SER A 28 12.71 37.59 -30.95
C SER A 28 12.95 38.95 -30.27
N THR A 29 13.06 40.01 -31.06
CA THR A 29 13.00 41.37 -30.53
C THR A 29 11.53 41.84 -30.48
N ALA A 30 11.03 42.03 -29.25
CA ALA A 30 9.82 42.76 -28.84
C ALA A 30 8.44 42.05 -28.87
N THR A 31 8.33 40.94 -28.13
CA THR A 31 7.27 40.78 -27.11
C THR A 31 7.98 40.38 -25.81
N SER A 32 8.34 41.35 -24.98
CA SER A 32 9.17 41.10 -23.80
C SER A 32 8.46 40.13 -22.86
N ARG A 33 8.95 38.89 -22.74
CA ARG A 33 8.44 37.93 -21.75
C ARG A 33 8.50 38.59 -20.37
N LEU A 34 7.40 38.50 -19.63
CA LEU A 34 7.38 39.00 -18.25
C LEU A 34 8.46 38.27 -17.43
N PRO A 35 9.12 38.97 -16.50
CA PRO A 35 10.17 38.36 -15.69
C PRO A 35 9.56 37.29 -14.78
N VAL A 36 10.11 36.08 -14.87
CA VAL A 36 9.72 34.93 -14.03
C VAL A 36 10.73 34.65 -12.90
N THR A 37 11.89 35.31 -12.93
CA THR A 37 12.95 35.13 -11.93
C THR A 37 12.79 36.14 -10.81
N VAL A 38 12.91 35.66 -9.57
CA VAL A 38 12.87 36.47 -8.35
C VAL A 38 14.28 36.50 -7.77
N ASN A 39 14.86 37.69 -7.63
CA ASN A 39 16.19 37.87 -7.04
C ASN A 39 16.04 38.59 -5.70
N LYS A 40 16.52 37.94 -4.62
CA LYS A 40 16.55 38.50 -3.27
C LYS A 40 17.96 38.38 -2.66
N PRO A 41 18.34 39.25 -1.70
CA PRO A 41 19.66 39.23 -1.09
C PRO A 41 20.02 37.89 -0.45
N THR A 42 19.07 37.28 0.26
CA THR A 42 19.23 35.93 0.83
C THR A 42 18.42 34.95 -0.01
N PRO A 43 19.01 33.82 -0.47
CA PRO A 43 18.31 32.85 -1.29
C PRO A 43 17.19 32.16 -0.53
N TYR A 44 16.15 31.75 -1.26
CA TYR A 44 15.09 30.90 -0.74
C TYR A 44 15.62 29.52 -0.38
N THR A 45 15.03 28.91 0.65
CA THR A 45 15.19 27.49 0.95
C THR A 45 13.86 26.77 0.71
N PHE A 46 13.91 25.51 0.29
CA PHE A 46 12.72 24.79 -0.18
C PHE A 46 12.59 23.44 0.52
N ASP A 47 11.35 23.06 0.79
CA ASP A 47 10.94 21.70 1.14
C ASP A 47 9.86 21.26 0.15
N LEU A 48 10.32 20.74 -1.00
CA LEU A 48 9.43 20.39 -2.11
C LEU A 48 8.52 19.20 -1.78
N GLY A 49 8.91 18.33 -0.85
CA GLY A 49 8.07 17.23 -0.37
C GLY A 49 6.81 17.72 0.34
N ASN A 50 6.90 18.89 1.00
CA ASN A 50 5.76 19.57 1.63
C ASN A 50 5.25 20.76 0.81
N LEU A 51 5.72 20.94 -0.43
CA LEU A 51 5.39 22.09 -1.31
C LEU A 51 5.58 23.45 -0.60
N CYS A 52 6.65 23.59 0.17
CA CYS A 52 6.93 24.77 0.98
C CYS A 52 8.19 25.50 0.49
N ALA A 53 8.14 26.84 0.53
CA ALA A 53 9.27 27.73 0.34
C ALA A 53 9.45 28.60 1.58
N PHE A 54 10.68 28.69 2.09
CA PHE A 54 11.02 29.52 3.24
C PHE A 54 11.84 30.72 2.77
N ASP A 55 11.32 31.91 3.03
CA ASP A 55 11.95 33.18 2.73
C ASP A 55 12.60 33.76 4.01
N PRO A 56 13.94 33.75 4.13
CA PRO A 56 14.62 34.31 5.30
C PRO A 56 14.78 35.84 5.24
N ASN A 57 14.34 36.51 4.16
CA ASN A 57 14.50 37.94 4.01
C ASN A 57 13.57 38.72 4.97
N PRO A 58 14.00 39.90 5.47
CA PRO A 58 13.24 40.66 6.46
C PRO A 58 11.90 41.17 5.88
N LEU A 59 10.85 41.06 6.69
CA LEU A 59 9.54 41.62 6.39
C LEU A 59 9.44 43.08 6.86
N PRO A 60 8.68 43.94 6.18
CA PRO A 60 8.40 45.28 6.66
C PRO A 60 7.61 45.22 7.97
N ARG A 61 7.82 46.20 8.87
CA ARG A 61 7.28 46.19 10.23
C ARG A 61 5.74 46.30 10.30
N SER A 62 5.14 46.96 9.32
CA SER A 62 3.68 47.13 9.17
C SER A 62 3.34 46.97 7.69
N PRO A 63 3.25 45.72 7.18
CA PRO A 63 2.91 45.49 5.80
C PRO A 63 1.43 45.78 5.54
N ASP A 64 1.16 46.48 4.45
CA ASP A 64 -0.18 46.52 3.87
C ASP A 64 -0.44 45.24 3.06
N GLU A 65 -1.71 44.93 2.77
CA GLU A 65 -2.11 43.76 1.96
C GLU A 65 -1.40 43.71 0.60
N ALA A 66 -1.17 44.87 -0.02
CA ALA A 66 -0.43 44.97 -1.28
C ALA A 66 1.04 44.49 -1.14
N ALA A 67 1.68 44.77 0.00
CA ALA A 67 3.03 44.31 0.27
C ALA A 67 3.07 42.81 0.57
N LEU A 68 2.11 42.29 1.34
CA LEU A 68 2.00 40.85 1.63
C LEU A 68 1.77 40.04 0.36
N THR A 69 0.85 40.49 -0.50
CA THR A 69 0.55 39.83 -1.77
C THR A 69 1.74 39.86 -2.72
N ALA A 70 2.49 40.96 -2.80
CA ALA A 70 3.72 41.02 -3.59
C ALA A 70 4.78 40.03 -3.09
N ILE A 71 5.00 39.95 -1.77
CA ILE A 71 5.96 39.01 -1.15
C ILE A 71 5.53 37.56 -1.38
N ALA A 72 4.24 37.25 -1.20
CA ALA A 72 3.70 35.92 -1.42
C ALA A 72 3.77 35.51 -2.89
N ARG A 73 3.51 36.43 -3.82
CA ARG A 73 3.67 36.21 -5.26
C ARG A 73 5.12 35.84 -5.60
N ASP A 74 6.08 36.56 -5.05
CA ASP A 74 7.51 36.31 -5.27
C ASP A 74 7.93 34.92 -4.75
N ALA A 75 7.47 34.56 -3.55
CA ALA A 75 7.73 33.24 -2.97
C ALA A 75 7.07 32.11 -3.78
N ALA A 76 5.82 32.29 -4.24
CA ALA A 76 5.12 31.32 -5.07
C ALA A 76 5.79 31.15 -6.44
N GLN A 77 6.24 32.24 -7.06
CA GLN A 77 6.98 32.19 -8.32
C GLN A 77 8.28 31.40 -8.15
N ALA A 78 9.05 31.65 -7.09
CA ALA A 78 10.27 30.91 -6.79
C ALA A 78 9.98 29.41 -6.55
N LEU A 79 8.91 29.07 -5.84
CA LEU A 79 8.50 27.68 -5.57
C LEU A 79 8.11 26.95 -6.87
N ILE A 80 7.28 27.56 -7.72
CA ILE A 80 6.85 26.95 -8.99
C ILE A 80 8.04 26.75 -9.92
N ASN A 81 8.94 27.74 -10.02
CA ASN A 81 10.16 27.62 -10.80
C ASN A 81 10.99 26.41 -10.33
N GLN A 82 11.16 26.25 -9.02
CA GLN A 82 11.92 25.15 -8.46
C GLN A 82 11.26 23.80 -8.73
N LEU A 83 9.94 23.68 -8.56
CA LEU A 83 9.19 22.46 -8.85
C LEU A 83 9.32 22.04 -10.31
N LEU A 84 9.11 22.96 -11.24
CA LEU A 84 9.14 22.65 -12.68
C LEU A 84 10.56 22.43 -13.22
N THR A 85 11.58 22.97 -12.55
CA THR A 85 12.99 22.82 -12.98
C THR A 85 13.65 21.58 -12.40
N THR A 86 13.34 21.24 -11.14
CA THR A 86 14.09 20.20 -10.40
C THR A 86 13.34 18.88 -10.23
N CYS A 87 12.00 18.87 -10.30
CA CYS A 87 11.23 17.64 -10.21
C CYS A 87 11.10 16.96 -11.58
N GLU A 88 11.18 15.63 -11.59
CA GLU A 88 10.97 14.83 -12.80
C GLU A 88 9.47 14.85 -13.19
N ALA A 89 9.17 15.24 -14.43
CA ALA A 89 7.81 15.17 -14.96
C ALA A 89 7.54 13.80 -15.60
N LYS A 90 6.57 13.06 -15.07
CA LYS A 90 6.09 11.78 -15.60
C LYS A 90 4.74 11.96 -16.27
N SER A 91 4.67 11.62 -17.56
CA SER A 91 3.41 11.57 -18.30
C SER A 91 2.86 10.15 -18.28
N THR A 92 1.65 9.98 -17.73
CA THR A 92 0.89 8.73 -17.74
C THR A 92 -0.41 8.92 -18.52
N SER A 93 -1.22 7.87 -18.68
CA SER A 93 -2.56 7.97 -19.29
C SER A 93 -3.54 8.82 -18.48
N GLU A 94 -3.24 9.06 -17.20
CA GLU A 94 -4.09 9.85 -16.28
C GLU A 94 -3.71 11.34 -16.28
N GLY A 95 -2.50 11.69 -16.71
CA GLY A 95 -2.04 13.08 -16.79
C GLY A 95 -0.53 13.24 -16.66
N VAL A 96 -0.09 14.50 -16.49
CA VAL A 96 1.30 14.84 -16.21
C VAL A 96 1.47 15.07 -14.71
N HIS A 97 2.38 14.33 -14.10
CA HIS A 97 2.65 14.38 -12.66
C HIS A 97 4.12 14.73 -12.41
N LEU A 98 4.39 15.50 -11.36
CA LEU A 98 5.75 15.74 -10.88
C LEU A 98 6.11 14.73 -9.80
N VAL A 99 7.31 14.15 -9.87
CA VAL A 99 7.87 13.31 -8.81
C VAL A 99 8.50 14.21 -7.76
N LEU A 100 7.85 14.31 -6.61
CA LEU A 100 8.34 15.10 -5.48
C LEU A 100 9.40 14.31 -4.68
N PRO A 101 10.43 15.00 -4.15
CA PRO A 101 11.39 14.38 -3.23
C PRO A 101 10.74 14.11 -1.86
N GLU A 102 11.43 13.35 -1.01
CA GLU A 102 10.99 13.10 0.36
C GLU A 102 10.95 14.42 1.17
N PRO A 103 9.94 14.61 2.05
CA PRO A 103 9.86 15.78 2.92
C PRO A 103 11.08 15.92 3.83
N ILE A 104 11.66 17.11 3.88
CA ILE A 104 12.87 17.40 4.68
C ILE A 104 12.49 17.85 6.09
N THR A 105 11.36 18.55 6.23
CA THR A 105 10.90 19.05 7.53
C THR A 105 10.46 17.89 8.42
N ALA A 106 11.21 17.65 9.50
CA ALA A 106 10.88 16.62 10.47
C ALA A 106 9.64 17.01 11.28
N LEU A 107 8.50 16.38 10.98
CA LEU A 107 7.25 16.57 11.70
C LEU A 107 7.05 15.50 12.78
N PRO A 108 6.51 15.85 13.95
CA PRO A 108 6.23 14.88 15.00
C PRO A 108 5.15 13.89 14.52
N ARG A 109 5.33 12.61 14.81
CA ARG A 109 4.34 11.58 14.51
C ARG A 109 3.14 11.73 15.45
N GLU A 110 1.94 11.52 14.91
CA GLU A 110 0.71 11.43 15.72
C GLU A 110 0.76 10.23 16.69
N LYS A 111 1.31 9.10 16.22
CA LYS A 111 1.34 7.83 16.97
C LYS A 111 2.77 7.35 17.17
N PRO A 112 3.05 6.73 18.33
CA PRO A 112 4.33 6.10 18.56
C PRO A 112 4.60 5.03 17.50
N ILE A 113 5.87 4.73 17.28
CA ILE A 113 6.26 3.63 16.40
C ILE A 113 5.64 2.34 16.97
N PRO A 114 4.95 1.52 16.17
CA PRO A 114 4.40 0.26 16.63
C PRO A 114 5.48 -0.58 17.29
N THR A 115 5.29 -0.91 18.57
CA THR A 115 6.25 -1.73 19.30
C THR A 115 6.27 -3.14 18.72
N GLU A 116 7.47 -3.74 18.67
CA GLU A 116 7.61 -5.12 18.21
C GLU A 116 6.76 -6.04 19.10
N LYS A 117 6.02 -6.95 18.45
CA LYS A 117 5.17 -7.88 19.20
C LYS A 117 6.07 -8.80 20.03
N PRO A 118 5.86 -8.89 21.35
CA PRO A 118 6.68 -9.76 22.18
C PRO A 118 6.44 -11.22 21.78
N PRO A 119 7.50 -12.05 21.72
CA PRO A 119 7.39 -13.41 21.24
C PRO A 119 6.48 -14.24 22.13
N THR A 120 5.65 -15.08 21.52
CA THR A 120 4.79 -15.99 22.25
C THR A 120 5.59 -17.10 22.94
N LYS A 121 5.01 -17.76 23.95
CA LYS A 121 5.66 -18.91 24.60
C LYS A 121 6.02 -20.02 23.61
N TRP A 122 5.21 -20.20 22.57
CA TRP A 122 5.46 -21.18 21.51
C TRP A 122 6.65 -20.76 20.65
N GLU A 123 6.75 -19.49 20.23
CA GLU A 123 7.91 -18.99 19.47
C GLU A 123 9.20 -19.09 20.28
N LEU A 124 9.17 -18.77 21.57
CA LEU A 124 10.32 -18.96 22.46
C LEU A 124 10.76 -20.44 22.51
N PHE A 125 9.79 -21.36 22.59
CA PHE A 125 10.06 -22.79 22.57
C PHE A 125 10.58 -23.26 21.20
N ALA A 126 9.94 -22.84 20.11
CA ALA A 126 10.31 -23.20 18.74
C ALA A 126 11.73 -22.70 18.43
N LYS A 127 12.07 -21.46 18.79
CA LYS A 127 13.42 -20.91 18.67
C LYS A 127 14.43 -21.71 19.49
N LYS A 128 14.12 -22.06 20.74
CA LYS A 128 15.01 -22.87 21.60
C LYS A 128 15.24 -24.28 21.05
N LYS A 129 14.23 -24.87 20.39
CA LYS A 129 14.29 -26.22 19.83
C LYS A 129 14.71 -26.26 18.36
N GLY A 130 14.92 -25.12 17.72
CA GLY A 130 15.21 -25.05 16.29
C GLY A 130 14.07 -25.55 15.39
N ILE A 131 12.83 -25.51 15.88
CA ILE A 131 11.66 -25.92 15.11
C ILE A 131 11.41 -24.83 14.06
N LYS A 132 11.61 -25.18 12.79
CA LYS A 132 11.29 -24.31 11.65
C LYS A 132 9.79 -24.31 11.39
N ASP A 133 9.28 -23.17 10.93
CA ASP A 133 7.91 -23.06 10.52
C ASP A 133 7.63 -23.99 9.33
N LYS A 134 6.48 -24.67 9.40
CA LYS A 134 6.02 -25.51 8.29
C LYS A 134 5.66 -24.63 7.10
N LYS A 135 5.93 -25.12 5.89
CA LYS A 135 5.46 -24.47 4.66
C LYS A 135 3.94 -24.33 4.73
N LYS A 136 3.41 -23.15 4.38
CA LYS A 136 1.97 -22.91 4.30
C LYS A 136 1.41 -23.66 3.09
N GLU A 137 1.15 -24.94 3.27
CA GLU A 137 0.39 -25.74 2.32
C GLU A 137 -1.05 -25.25 2.27
N GLY A 138 -1.66 -25.36 1.08
CA GLY A 138 -3.03 -24.94 0.85
C GLY A 138 -4.06 -25.65 1.74
N LYS A 139 -5.29 -25.16 1.64
CA LYS A 139 -6.43 -25.64 2.42
C LYS A 139 -6.87 -27.05 2.03
N MET A 140 -6.60 -27.52 0.81
CA MET A 140 -7.12 -28.77 0.26
C MET A 140 -6.19 -29.96 0.61
N VAL A 141 -6.78 -31.13 0.84
CA VAL A 141 -6.13 -32.43 0.98
C VAL A 141 -6.88 -33.42 0.12
N TYR A 142 -6.14 -34.29 -0.55
CA TYR A 142 -6.72 -35.37 -1.31
C TYR A 142 -7.27 -36.43 -0.36
N ASP A 143 -8.53 -36.81 -0.55
CA ASP A 143 -9.18 -37.84 0.22
C ASP A 143 -9.27 -39.13 -0.61
N GLU A 144 -8.51 -40.15 -0.20
CA GLU A 144 -8.35 -41.39 -1.00
C GLU A 144 -9.65 -42.21 -1.08
N ALA A 145 -10.54 -42.09 -0.10
CA ALA A 145 -11.80 -42.83 -0.08
C ALA A 145 -12.84 -42.27 -1.07
N SER A 146 -12.92 -40.95 -1.18
CA SER A 146 -13.84 -40.26 -2.12
C SER A 146 -13.20 -39.96 -3.47
N GLY A 147 -11.87 -39.99 -3.57
CA GLY A 147 -11.13 -39.61 -4.76
C GLY A 147 -11.15 -38.10 -5.05
N GLU A 148 -11.64 -37.28 -4.11
CA GLU A 148 -11.84 -35.85 -4.27
C GLU A 148 -10.87 -35.03 -3.40
N TRP A 149 -10.65 -33.77 -3.79
CA TRP A 149 -9.93 -32.82 -2.94
C TRP A 149 -10.89 -32.20 -1.92
N VAL A 150 -10.68 -32.54 -0.65
CA VAL A 150 -11.50 -32.08 0.47
C VAL A 150 -10.72 -31.06 1.31
N PRO A 151 -11.32 -29.96 1.77
CA PRO A 151 -10.62 -29.01 2.61
C PRO A 151 -10.24 -29.60 3.99
N LYS A 152 -9.02 -29.32 4.47
CA LYS A 152 -8.53 -29.65 5.83
C LYS A 152 -9.47 -29.12 6.92
N TRP A 153 -10.08 -27.97 6.68
CA TRP A 153 -11.01 -27.28 7.59
C TRP A 153 -11.98 -26.38 6.83
N GLY A 154 -13.16 -26.09 7.39
CA GLY A 154 -14.21 -25.27 6.75
C GLY A 154 -15.44 -26.09 6.36
N TYR A 155 -16.12 -25.71 5.27
CA TYR A 155 -17.29 -26.42 4.75
C TYR A 155 -16.91 -27.85 4.36
N LYS A 156 -17.67 -28.84 4.88
CA LYS A 156 -17.39 -30.28 4.74
C LYS A 156 -15.91 -30.66 4.97
N GLY A 157 -15.24 -29.97 5.90
CA GLY A 157 -13.82 -30.18 6.11
C GLY A 157 -13.50 -31.52 6.77
N LYS A 158 -12.34 -32.10 6.43
CA LYS A 158 -11.85 -33.39 6.93
C LYS A 158 -11.82 -33.49 8.46
N ASN A 159 -11.71 -32.36 9.16
CA ASN A 159 -11.77 -32.32 10.62
C ASN A 159 -13.13 -32.70 11.27
N LYS A 160 -14.19 -32.93 10.49
CA LYS A 160 -15.50 -33.45 10.93
C LYS A 160 -15.82 -34.84 10.35
N GLU A 161 -14.83 -35.49 9.74
CA GLU A 161 -14.94 -36.89 9.30
C GLU A 161 -15.30 -37.78 10.51
N GLY A 162 -16.22 -38.73 10.34
CA GLY A 162 -16.76 -39.55 11.44
C GLY A 162 -17.99 -38.96 12.16
N GLU A 163 -18.24 -37.65 12.05
CA GLU A 163 -19.35 -36.99 12.75
C GLU A 163 -20.71 -37.24 12.08
N ASN A 164 -20.70 -37.45 10.76
CA ASN A 164 -21.90 -37.70 9.94
C ASN A 164 -22.01 -39.15 9.46
N ASP A 165 -21.13 -40.04 9.93
CA ASP A 165 -21.13 -41.44 9.50
C ASP A 165 -22.41 -42.11 9.99
N TRP A 166 -23.01 -42.96 9.16
CA TRP A 166 -24.28 -43.63 9.44
C TRP A 166 -24.15 -44.67 10.57
N LEU A 167 -22.96 -45.27 10.72
CA LEU A 167 -22.63 -46.25 11.75
C LEU A 167 -21.29 -45.85 12.40
N VAL A 168 -21.23 -45.86 13.73
CA VAL A 168 -20.01 -45.62 14.50
C VAL A 168 -19.87 -46.75 15.50
N GLU A 169 -18.74 -47.47 15.44
CA GLU A 169 -18.43 -48.55 16.37
C GLU A 169 -18.26 -48.00 17.79
N VAL A 170 -18.90 -48.64 18.76
CA VAL A 170 -18.80 -48.30 20.19
C VAL A 170 -17.66 -49.11 20.80
N ASP A 171 -16.88 -48.47 21.66
CA ASP A 171 -15.81 -49.14 22.41
C ASP A 171 -16.42 -49.96 23.56
N GLU A 172 -16.58 -51.27 23.33
CA GLU A 172 -17.18 -52.24 24.27
C GLU A 172 -16.52 -52.20 25.66
N LYS A 173 -15.23 -51.83 25.73
CA LYS A 173 -14.50 -51.74 26.99
C LYS A 173 -14.95 -50.55 27.83
N LYS A 174 -15.23 -49.41 27.20
CA LYS A 174 -15.74 -48.22 27.89
C LYS A 174 -17.17 -48.43 28.36
N GLU A 175 -18.00 -49.03 27.53
CA GLU A 175 -19.39 -49.35 27.89
C GLU A 175 -19.48 -50.25 29.12
N ARG A 176 -18.59 -51.25 29.22
CA ARG A 176 -18.48 -52.13 30.41
C ARG A 176 -18.01 -51.40 31.67
N GLU A 177 -17.22 -50.33 31.56
CA GLU A 177 -16.71 -49.55 32.69
C GLU A 177 -17.68 -48.46 33.18
N THR A 178 -18.40 -47.78 32.27
CA THR A 178 -19.31 -46.68 32.62
C THR A 178 -20.78 -47.10 32.75
N GLY A 179 -21.18 -48.27 32.24
CA GLY A 179 -22.57 -48.75 32.29
C GLY A 179 -23.55 -47.98 31.38
N GLU A 180 -23.04 -47.04 30.59
CA GLU A 180 -23.77 -46.27 29.58
C GLU A 180 -23.15 -46.51 28.21
N ALA A 181 -23.98 -46.64 27.16
CA ALA A 181 -23.54 -46.70 25.78
C ALA A 181 -22.87 -45.37 25.39
N GLY A 182 -21.56 -45.39 25.12
CA GLY A 182 -20.79 -44.19 24.82
C GLY A 182 -21.14 -43.57 23.47
N ASP A 183 -21.44 -42.27 23.44
CA ASP A 183 -21.61 -41.52 22.18
C ASP A 183 -20.25 -40.93 21.73
N ALA A 184 -19.54 -41.70 20.90
CA ALA A 184 -18.25 -41.30 20.34
C ALA A 184 -18.31 -39.97 19.57
N ARG A 185 -19.46 -39.61 18.98
CA ARG A 185 -19.63 -38.33 18.26
C ARG A 185 -19.69 -37.16 19.25
N ARG A 186 -20.44 -37.30 20.34
CA ARG A 186 -20.50 -36.31 21.43
C ARG A 186 -19.13 -36.10 22.06
N ASP A 187 -18.40 -37.18 22.32
CA ASP A 187 -17.07 -37.10 22.93
C ASP A 187 -16.05 -36.42 22.00
N SER A 188 -16.06 -36.75 20.71
CA SER A 188 -15.21 -36.08 19.71
C SER A 188 -15.50 -34.58 19.61
N ARG A 189 -16.78 -34.19 19.58
CA ARG A 189 -17.22 -32.79 19.62
C ARG A 189 -16.77 -32.08 20.91
N ALA A 190 -16.92 -32.73 22.06
CA ALA A 190 -16.52 -32.19 23.35
C ALA A 190 -15.00 -31.97 23.43
N ALA A 191 -14.20 -32.97 23.04
CA ALA A 191 -12.75 -32.88 23.00
C ALA A 191 -12.26 -31.79 22.04
N ARG A 192 -12.92 -31.62 20.88
CA ARG A 192 -12.61 -30.52 19.95
C ARG A 192 -12.89 -29.16 20.57
N LYS A 193 -14.06 -28.98 21.20
CA LYS A 193 -14.44 -27.74 21.88
C LYS A 193 -13.50 -27.42 23.03
N GLU A 194 -13.05 -28.43 23.77
CA GLU A 194 -12.06 -28.28 24.83
C GLU A 194 -10.71 -27.80 24.29
N ARG A 195 -10.21 -28.38 23.19
CA ARG A 195 -8.98 -27.94 22.52
C ARG A 195 -9.07 -26.48 22.06
N VAL A 196 -10.20 -26.07 21.50
CA VAL A 196 -10.44 -24.67 21.11
C VAL A 196 -10.42 -23.76 22.34
N ARG A 197 -11.16 -24.09 23.40
CA ARG A 197 -11.15 -23.34 24.67
C ARG A 197 -9.75 -23.27 25.30
N ARG A 198 -8.94 -24.33 25.18
CA ARG A 198 -7.55 -24.34 25.65
C ARG A 198 -6.66 -23.41 24.83
N ASN A 199 -6.85 -23.37 23.51
CA ASN A 199 -6.11 -22.45 22.63
C ASN A 199 -6.43 -20.99 22.95
N GLU A 200 -7.71 -20.65 23.07
CA GLU A 200 -8.13 -19.29 23.46
C GLU A 200 -7.58 -18.89 24.83
N ARG A 201 -7.60 -19.81 25.82
CA ARG A 201 -7.00 -19.56 27.14
C ARG A 201 -5.50 -19.27 27.03
N ARG A 202 -4.77 -19.98 26.17
CA ARG A 202 -3.33 -19.73 25.92
C ARG A 202 -3.11 -18.39 25.21
N GLN A 203 -3.94 -18.04 24.24
CA GLN A 203 -3.89 -16.74 23.56
C GLN A 203 -4.08 -15.59 24.56
N ARG A 204 -5.16 -15.59 25.34
CA ARG A 204 -5.41 -14.56 26.38
C ARG A 204 -4.27 -14.47 27.40
N ALA A 205 -3.68 -15.60 27.78
CA ALA A 205 -2.53 -15.62 28.68
C ALA A 205 -1.27 -15.00 28.05
N ASN A 206 -1.03 -15.23 26.75
CA ASN A 206 0.07 -14.61 26.02
C ASN A 206 -0.15 -13.10 25.85
N GLU A 207 -1.37 -12.67 25.50
CA GLU A 207 -1.74 -11.25 25.39
C GLU A 207 -1.57 -10.51 26.72
N ARG A 208 -2.02 -11.11 27.83
CA ARG A 208 -1.82 -10.53 29.16
C ARG A 208 -0.34 -10.40 29.52
N ASN A 209 0.48 -11.39 29.19
CA ASN A 209 1.92 -11.33 29.44
C ASN A 209 2.62 -10.34 28.52
N ALA A 210 2.13 -10.16 27.29
CA ALA A 210 2.61 -9.15 26.36
C ALA A 210 2.37 -7.74 26.93
N ARG A 211 1.16 -7.45 27.41
CA ARG A 211 0.82 -6.15 28.01
C ARG A 211 1.62 -5.80 29.27
N LYS A 212 2.15 -6.77 30.00
CA LYS A 212 3.00 -6.54 31.17
C LYS A 212 4.46 -6.23 30.82
N LYS A 213 4.88 -6.53 29.60
CA LYS A 213 6.25 -6.36 29.11
C LYS A 213 6.43 -5.11 28.25
N VAL A 214 5.33 -4.54 27.77
CA VAL A 214 5.25 -3.18 27.22
C VAL A 214 5.21 -2.22 28.39
#